data_AF-A0A2E9CGF9-F1
#
_entry.id   AF-A0A2E9CGF9-F1
#
_cell.length_a   1.000
_cell.length_b   1.000
_cell.length_c   1.000
_cell.angle_alpha   90.00
_cell.angle_beta   90.00
_cell.angle_gamma   90.00
#
_symmetry.space_group_name_H-M   'P 1'
#
loop_
_entity.id
_entity.type
_entity.pdbx_description
1 polymer ?
#
loop_
_entity_poly.entity_id
_entity_poly.type
_entity_poly.pdbx_seq_one_letter_code
_entity_poly.pdbx_strand_id
1 'polypeptide(L)'
;MPLHRGLLVSTKRNYENSASSEIQYTLCEKLKIDESKVSVKNTRISGLITVKIDKNEDLIDIMRRIIALESDENYFMHCLKIRPVENIMKFNLENLDDHFKKN
;
A
#
# COMPACT_ATOMS: atom_id res chain seq x y z
N MET A 1 -7.75 -9.69 -9.87
CA MET A 1 -6.30 -9.53 -9.60
C MET A 1 -6.09 -9.67 -8.10
N PRO A 2 -5.13 -10.47 -7.60
CA PRO A 2 -4.97 -10.60 -6.16
C PRO A 2 -4.43 -9.30 -5.59
N LEU A 3 -5.19 -8.68 -4.67
CA LEU A 3 -4.61 -7.76 -3.71
C LEU A 3 -3.53 -8.52 -2.92
N HIS A 4 -2.56 -7.79 -2.36
CA HIS A 4 -1.51 -8.38 -1.52
C HIS A 4 -1.44 -7.67 -0.17
N ARG A 5 -1.03 -8.41 0.86
CA ARG A 5 -0.69 -7.80 2.15
C ARG A 5 0.39 -6.75 1.91
N GLY A 6 0.20 -5.57 2.48
CA GLY A 6 1.10 -4.44 2.31
C GLY A 6 0.33 -3.13 2.28
N LEU A 7 0.53 -2.34 1.22
CA LEU A 7 -0.10 -1.04 1.06
C LEU A 7 -0.96 -0.98 -0.20
N LEU A 8 -2.08 -0.28 -0.09
CA LEU A 8 -2.85 0.20 -1.22
C LEU A 8 -2.62 1.70 -1.36
N VAL A 9 -2.20 2.11 -2.56
CA VAL A 9 -1.79 3.49 -2.81
C VAL A 9 -2.62 4.07 -3.94
N SER A 10 -3.39 5.10 -3.63
CA SER A 10 -4.05 5.93 -4.63
C SER A 10 -3.02 6.87 -5.24
N THR A 11 -3.06 7.02 -6.57
CA THR A 11 -2.13 7.84 -7.32
C THR A 11 -2.87 8.86 -8.17
N LYS A 12 -2.17 9.93 -8.59
CA LYS A 12 -2.63 10.74 -9.72
C LYS A 12 -2.84 9.83 -10.95
N ARG A 13 -3.94 10.02 -11.68
CA ARG A 13 -4.27 9.22 -12.87
C ARG A 13 -3.16 9.33 -13.91
N ASN A 14 -2.74 8.21 -14.50
CA ASN A 14 -1.66 8.12 -15.48
C ASN A 14 -0.24 8.40 -14.93
N TYR A 15 -0.09 8.52 -13.61
CA TYR A 15 1.21 8.66 -12.93
C TYR A 15 1.54 7.45 -12.04
N GLU A 16 0.95 6.29 -12.31
CA GLU A 16 1.14 5.06 -11.52
C GLU A 16 2.61 4.65 -11.46
N ASN A 17 3.37 4.85 -12.54
CA ASN A 17 4.79 4.54 -12.58
C ASN A 17 5.61 5.51 -11.71
N SER A 18 5.34 6.81 -11.79
CA SER A 18 6.00 7.82 -10.95
C SER A 18 5.69 7.59 -9.47
N ALA A 19 4.41 7.36 -9.13
CA ALA A 19 4.01 6.99 -7.78
C ALA A 19 4.64 5.68 -7.30
N SER A 20 4.85 4.71 -8.21
CA SER A 20 5.56 3.47 -7.87
C SER A 20 7.00 3.73 -7.49
N SER A 21 7.69 4.62 -8.20
CA SER A 21 9.05 5.04 -7.85
C SER A 21 9.10 5.81 -6.52
N GLU A 22 8.17 6.73 -6.29
CA GLU A 22 8.08 7.49 -5.04
C GLU A 22 7.93 6.57 -3.81
N ILE A 23 6.97 5.64 -3.87
CA ILE A 23 6.73 4.74 -2.74
C ILE A 23 7.85 3.72 -2.55
N GLN A 24 8.44 3.21 -3.64
CA GLN A 24 9.61 2.32 -3.56
C GLN A 24 10.79 3.04 -2.91
N TYR A 25 11.11 4.25 -3.37
CA TYR A 25 12.18 5.08 -2.81
C TYR A 25 11.93 5.37 -1.33
N THR A 26 10.71 5.76 -0.97
CA THR A 26 10.39 6.07 0.43
C THR A 26 10.55 4.85 1.33
N LEU A 27 10.06 3.69 0.92
CA LEU A 27 10.17 2.45 1.71
C LEU A 27 11.62 1.97 1.83
N CYS A 28 12.36 1.94 0.73
CA CYS A 28 13.70 1.33 0.71
C CYS A 28 14.79 2.31 1.12
N GLU A 29 14.78 3.53 0.58
CA GLU A 29 15.85 4.50 0.84
C GLU A 29 15.64 5.31 2.11
N LYS A 30 14.41 5.72 2.41
CA LYS A 30 14.12 6.56 3.59
C LYS A 30 13.82 5.72 4.82
N LEU A 31 13.01 4.68 4.66
CA LEU A 31 12.66 3.78 5.76
C LEU A 31 13.59 2.57 5.89
N LYS A 32 14.60 2.42 5.02
CA LYS A 32 15.61 1.35 5.11
C LYS A 32 14.99 -0.06 5.18
N ILE A 33 13.86 -0.25 4.51
CA ILE A 33 13.25 -1.58 4.33
C ILE A 33 13.99 -2.26 3.18
N ASP A 34 14.43 -3.49 3.41
CA ASP A 34 15.11 -4.30 2.40
C ASP A 34 14.28 -4.40 1.11
N GLU A 35 14.90 -4.06 -0.03
CA GLU A 35 14.23 -4.08 -1.34
C GLU A 35 13.62 -5.44 -1.68
N SER A 36 14.23 -6.55 -1.23
CA SER A 36 13.70 -7.90 -1.44
C SER A 36 12.36 -8.15 -0.76
N LYS A 37 12.01 -7.34 0.24
CA LYS A 37 10.76 -7.43 1.01
C LYS A 37 9.65 -6.56 0.44
N VAL A 38 9.93 -5.70 -0.53
CA VAL A 38 8.99 -4.74 -1.10
C VAL A 38 8.80 -5.02 -2.60
N SER A 39 7.55 -5.07 -3.05
CA SER A 39 7.25 -5.19 -4.47
C SER A 39 6.05 -4.33 -4.84
N VAL A 40 6.30 -3.28 -5.62
CA VAL A 40 5.24 -2.40 -6.14
C VAL A 40 4.69 -2.98 -7.44
N LYS A 41 3.35 -3.00 -7.57
CA LYS A 41 2.65 -3.51 -8.74
C LYS A 41 1.49 -2.59 -9.12
N ASN A 42 1.37 -2.34 -10.43
CA ASN A 42 0.20 -1.65 -10.97
C ASN A 42 -1.04 -2.56 -10.88
N THR A 43 -2.16 -2.02 -10.42
CA THR A 43 -3.40 -2.80 -10.26
C THR A 43 -4.21 -2.97 -11.54
N ARG A 44 -3.79 -2.33 -12.65
CA ARG A 44 -4.56 -2.12 -13.88
C ARG A 44 -5.83 -1.28 -13.69
N ILE A 45 -6.05 -0.74 -12.50
CA ILE A 45 -7.07 0.26 -12.20
C ILE A 45 -6.36 1.61 -12.23
N SER A 46 -6.84 2.53 -13.07
CA SER A 46 -6.25 3.87 -13.19
C SER A 46 -6.31 4.59 -11.84
N GLY A 47 -5.18 5.19 -11.45
CA GLY A 47 -5.02 5.89 -10.18
C GLY A 47 -4.78 4.97 -8.97
N LEU A 48 -4.40 3.70 -9.18
CA LEU A 48 -4.25 2.74 -8.09
C LEU A 48 -3.08 1.77 -8.31
N ILE A 49 -2.19 1.71 -7.32
CA ILE A 49 -1.11 0.71 -7.24
C ILE A 49 -1.21 -0.06 -5.93
N THR A 50 -0.63 -1.25 -5.89
CA THR A 50 -0.48 -2.05 -4.68
C THR A 50 0.99 -2.27 -4.40
N VAL A 51 1.37 -2.18 -3.12
CA VAL A 51 2.70 -2.52 -2.65
C VAL A 51 2.58 -3.78 -1.82
N LYS A 52 3.20 -4.86 -2.27
CA LYS A 52 3.36 -6.07 -1.46
C LYS A 52 4.53 -5.85 -0.50
N ILE A 53 4.31 -6.16 0.76
CA ILE A 53 5.32 -6.10 1.82
C ILE A 53 5.41 -7.47 2.48
N ASP A 54 6.63 -7.92 2.77
CA ASP A 54 6.88 -9.19 3.44
C ASP A 54 6.08 -9.32 4.76
N LYS A 55 5.63 -10.54 5.05
CA LYS A 55 4.77 -10.82 6.21
C LYS A 55 5.44 -10.53 7.56
N ASN A 56 6.76 -10.55 7.60
CA ASN A 56 7.53 -10.32 8.83
C ASN A 56 7.71 -8.83 9.13
N GLU A 57 7.40 -7.94 8.20
CA GLU A 57 7.41 -6.49 8.43
C GLU A 57 6.10 -6.04 9.09
N ASP A 58 6.22 -5.14 10.07
CA ASP A 58 5.10 -4.52 10.77
C ASP A 58 4.51 -3.38 9.93
N LEU A 59 3.30 -3.59 9.40
CA LEU A 59 2.64 -2.59 8.55
C LEU A 59 2.18 -1.35 9.32
N ILE A 60 1.88 -1.49 10.61
CA ILE A 60 1.46 -0.37 11.45
C ILE A 60 2.68 0.52 11.72
N ASP A 61 3.82 -0.07 12.03
CA ASP A 61 5.08 0.68 12.18
C ASP A 61 5.47 1.40 10.88
N ILE A 62 5.43 0.68 9.75
CA ILE A 62 5.70 1.29 8.43
C ILE A 62 4.78 2.48 8.17
N MET A 63 3.47 2.34 8.41
CA MET A 63 2.52 3.44 8.22
C MET A 63 2.81 4.63 9.14
N ARG A 64 3.16 4.40 10.41
CA ARG A 64 3.54 5.47 11.34
C ARG A 64 4.77 6.22 10.85
N ARG A 65 5.76 5.50 10.32
CA ARG A 65 7.00 6.09 9.82
C ARG A 65 6.80 6.85 8.50
N ILE A 66 5.91 6.39 7.62
CA ILE A 66 5.50 7.15 6.42
C ILE A 66 4.85 8.48 6.83
N ILE A 67 3.93 8.46 7.79
CA ILE A 67 3.23 9.67 8.28
C ILE A 67 4.23 10.66 8.91
N ALA A 68 5.19 10.16 9.69
CA ALA A 68 6.24 10.99 10.26
C ALA A 68 7.08 11.66 9.17
N LEU A 69 7.52 10.90 8.15
CA LEU A 69 8.28 11.44 7.03
C LEU A 69 7.52 12.51 6.24
N GLU A 70 6.24 12.29 5.93
CA GLU A 70 5.40 13.28 5.22
C GLU A 70 5.23 14.59 6.00
N SER A 71 5.34 14.53 7.33
CA SER A 71 5.25 15.73 8.19
C SER A 71 6.52 16.57 8.14
N ASP A 72 7.68 15.94 7.89
CA ASP A 72 8.99 16.59 7.87
C ASP A 72 9.36 17.10 6.46
N GLU A 73 9.12 16.30 5.41
CA GLU A 73 9.46 16.62 4.03
C GLU A 73 8.40 16.08 3.04
N ASN A 74 8.21 16.76 1.92
CA ASN A 74 7.25 16.31 0.91
C ASN A 74 7.86 15.24 -0.02
N TYR A 75 7.65 13.97 0.32
CA TYR A 75 8.14 12.82 -0.44
C TYR A 75 7.21 12.35 -1.57
N PHE A 76 5.97 12.84 -1.60
CA PHE A 76 4.92 12.29 -2.45
C PHE A 76 4.27 13.38 -3.28
N MET A 77 4.61 13.42 -4.57
CA MET A 77 3.94 14.29 -5.53
C MET A 77 2.80 13.55 -6.24
N HIS A 78 2.93 12.24 -6.45
CA HIS A 78 2.01 11.42 -7.23
C HIS A 78 1.25 10.39 -6.39
N CYS A 79 1.80 9.94 -5.26
CA CYS A 79 1.03 9.23 -4.23
C CYS A 79 0.08 10.20 -3.53
N LEU A 80 -1.22 9.89 -3.51
CA LEU A 80 -2.27 10.75 -2.94
C LEU A 80 -2.79 10.24 -1.61
N LYS A 81 -2.84 8.92 -1.44
CA LYS A 81 -3.32 8.28 -0.22
C LYS A 81 -2.72 6.90 -0.09
N ILE A 82 -2.18 6.60 1.09
CA ILE A 82 -1.57 5.31 1.40
C ILE A 82 -2.39 4.66 2.51
N ARG A 83 -2.77 3.38 2.33
CA ARG A 83 -3.54 2.61 3.32
C ARG A 83 -2.93 1.23 3.52
N PRO A 84 -2.79 0.74 4.76
CA PRO A 84 -2.37 -0.63 5.00
C PRO A 84 -3.48 -1.61 4.63
N VAL A 85 -3.08 -2.76 4.11
CA VAL A 85 -3.96 -3.91 3.83
C VAL A 85 -3.32 -5.12 4.50
N GLU A 86 -3.85 -5.51 5.66
CA GLU A 86 -3.36 -6.67 6.41
C GLU A 86 -4.04 -7.96 5.95
N ASN A 87 -5.37 -7.93 5.95
CA ASN A 87 -6.21 -9.09 5.67
C ASN A 87 -6.88 -8.96 4.32
N ILE A 88 -6.74 -10.01 3.50
CA ILE A 88 -7.38 -10.10 2.20
C ILE A 88 -8.35 -11.25 2.25
N MET A 89 -9.62 -10.90 2.15
CA MET A 89 -10.69 -11.86 2.24
C MET A 89 -11.26 -12.05 0.84
N LYS A 90 -11.44 -13.32 0.44
CA LYS A 90 -12.30 -13.62 -0.70
C LYS A 90 -13.73 -13.43 -0.22
N PHE A 91 -14.46 -12.61 -0.95
CA PHE A 91 -15.79 -12.23 -0.56
C PHE A 91 -16.76 -12.50 -1.72
N ASN A 92 -17.90 -13.11 -1.40
CA ASN A 92 -19.04 -13.30 -2.30
C ASN A 92 -20.29 -12.69 -1.64
N LEU A 93 -21.17 -12.10 -2.45
CA LEU A 93 -22.37 -11.40 -1.95
C LEU A 93 -23.29 -12.29 -1.10
N GLU A 94 -23.29 -13.60 -1.36
CA GLU A 94 -24.11 -14.58 -0.65
C GLU A 94 -23.71 -14.76 0.82
N ASN A 95 -22.46 -14.43 1.21
CA ASN A 95 -21.96 -14.57 2.58
C ASN A 95 -21.81 -13.21 3.30
N LEU A 96 -22.42 -12.13 2.78
CA LEU A 96 -22.34 -10.78 3.36
C LEU A 96 -22.95 -10.73 4.75
N ASP A 97 -24.17 -11.23 4.88
CA ASP A 97 -24.95 -11.06 6.09
C ASP A 97 -24.40 -11.86 7.27
N ASP A 98 -23.82 -13.03 7.01
CA ASP A 98 -23.25 -13.89 8.06
C ASP A 98 -21.94 -13.34 8.62
N HIS A 99 -21.22 -12.53 7.84
CA HIS A 99 -19.93 -11.98 8.25
C HIS A 99 -20.08 -10.67 9.06
N PHE A 100 -21.06 -9.82 8.76
CA PHE A 100 -21.32 -8.60 9.53
C PHE A 100 -22.11 -8.85 10.82
N LYS A 101 -22.74 -10.02 10.97
CA LYS A 101 -23.45 -10.43 12.20
C LYS A 101 -22.56 -11.06 13.28
N LYS A 102 -21.30 -11.41 12.95
CA LYS A 102 -20.37 -12.11 13.86
C LYS A 102 -19.30 -11.22 14.49
N ASN A 103 -19.27 -9.92 14.18
CA ASN A 103 -18.45 -8.90 14.85
C ASN A 103 -19.35 -7.87 15.51
#